data_AF-G0KZJ8-F1
#
_entry.id   AF-G0KZJ8-F1
#
_cell.length_a   1.000
_cell.length_b   1.000
_cell.length_c   1.000
_cell.angle_alpha   90.00
_cell.angle_beta   90.00
_cell.angle_gamma   90.00
#
_symmetry.space_group_name_H-M   'P 1'
#
loop_
_entity.id
_entity.type
_entity.pdbx_description
1 polymer ?
#
loop_
_entity_poly.entity_id
_entity_poly.type
_entity_poly.pdbx_seq_one_letter_code
_entity_poly.pdbx_strand_id
1 'polypeptide(L)'
;MLLSVGSLFANGKESEKPSGSLAYQIAELLSDNELTAQEVDKLASVSFTLNERQEIVILAIDSDNEVVKAFVEERLEAKKVVVQGYKAGRTYTLPVRIAR
;
A
#
# COMPACT_ATOMS: atom_id res chain seq x y z
N MET A 1 7.31 -3.81 15.06
CA MET A 1 7.74 -4.43 13.80
C MET A 1 7.78 -3.35 12.74
N LEU A 2 8.86 -3.26 11.96
CA LEU A 2 8.96 -2.27 10.89
C LEU A 2 8.38 -2.86 9.61
N LEU A 3 7.45 -2.18 8.93
CA LEU A 3 6.99 -2.62 7.61
C LEU A 3 7.81 -1.93 6.53
N SER A 4 8.43 -2.71 5.63
CA SER A 4 9.14 -2.14 4.49
C SER A 4 8.20 -2.10 3.29
N VAL A 5 7.90 -0.89 2.83
CA VAL A 5 7.11 -0.63 1.63
C VAL A 5 8.07 -0.49 0.46
N GLY A 6 7.93 -1.33 -0.57
CA GLY A 6 8.78 -1.27 -1.77
C GLY A 6 8.41 -0.10 -2.69
N SER A 7 9.04 -0.05 -3.87
CA SER A 7 8.74 1.01 -4.85
C SER A 7 7.30 0.88 -5.37
N LEU A 8 6.55 1.98 -5.38
CA LEU A 8 5.23 2.06 -6.02
C LEU A 8 5.43 2.18 -7.53
N PHE A 9 4.89 1.24 -8.30
CA PHE A 9 4.86 1.31 -9.75
C PHE A 9 3.47 1.72 -10.20
N ALA A 10 3.37 2.82 -10.96
CA ALA A 10 2.16 3.20 -11.66
C ALA A 10 2.26 2.74 -13.12
N ASN A 11 1.17 2.26 -13.72
CA ASN A 11 1.15 1.96 -15.14
C ASN A 11 1.07 3.28 -15.94
N GLY A 12 2.20 3.98 -16.06
CA GLY A 12 2.35 5.31 -16.67
C GLY A 12 3.65 6.03 -16.25
N LYS A 13 4.19 6.90 -17.12
CA LYS A 13 5.50 7.58 -16.94
C LYS A 13 5.64 8.34 -15.59
N GLU A 14 6.85 8.23 -15.02
CA GLU A 14 7.49 8.84 -13.81
C GLU A 14 6.92 10.21 -13.36
N SER A 15 6.86 10.63 -12.08
CA SER A 15 7.88 10.78 -11.00
C SER A 15 7.18 11.19 -9.67
N GLU A 16 7.67 10.96 -8.44
CA GLU A 16 8.61 11.79 -7.64
C GLU A 16 8.87 11.14 -6.24
N LYS A 17 9.99 11.47 -5.56
CA LYS A 17 10.45 11.04 -4.21
C LYS A 17 10.58 12.26 -3.26
N PRO A 18 10.77 12.12 -1.91
CA PRO A 18 10.04 11.29 -0.95
C PRO A 18 9.85 12.04 0.42
N SER A 19 8.70 12.67 0.66
CA SER A 19 8.24 13.03 2.03
C SER A 19 6.75 13.33 2.11
N GLY A 20 6.11 13.64 0.97
CA GLY A 20 4.65 13.62 0.78
C GLY A 20 4.18 12.57 -0.23
N SER A 21 5.07 11.69 -0.69
CA SER A 21 4.76 10.69 -1.72
C SER A 21 3.69 9.70 -1.23
N LEU A 22 2.83 9.24 -2.14
CA LEU A 22 1.83 8.20 -1.88
C LEU A 22 2.39 6.99 -1.11
N ALA A 23 3.63 6.57 -1.43
CA ALA A 23 4.31 5.47 -0.73
C ALA A 23 4.53 5.73 0.76
N TYR A 24 4.86 6.97 1.12
CA TYR A 24 5.10 7.36 2.51
C TYR A 24 3.80 7.34 3.32
N GLN A 25 2.71 7.89 2.76
CA GLN A 25 1.40 7.85 3.42
C GLN A 25 0.89 6.43 3.60
N ILE A 26 1.08 5.57 2.59
CA ILE A 26 0.73 4.15 2.71
C ILE A 26 1.60 3.45 3.76
N ALA A 27 2.90 3.77 3.83
CA ALA A 27 3.77 3.25 4.88
C ALA A 27 3.28 3.67 6.27
N GLU A 28 2.83 4.91 6.47
CA GLU A 28 2.26 5.36 7.74
C GLU A 28 0.96 4.62 8.09
N LEU A 29 0.05 4.41 7.14
CA LEU A 29 -1.17 3.63 7.34
C LEU A 29 -0.90 2.19 7.78
N LEU A 30 0.19 1.60 7.28
CA LEU A 30 0.59 0.23 7.61
C LEU A 30 1.45 0.16 8.90
N SER A 31 2.13 1.25 9.28
CA SER A 31 3.15 1.23 10.35
C SER A 31 2.62 0.81 11.72
N ASP A 32 1.37 1.14 12.03
CA ASP A 32 0.69 0.67 13.22
C ASP A 32 0.06 -0.70 12.95
N ASN A 33 0.62 -1.75 13.55
CA ASN A 33 0.14 -3.12 13.38
C ASN A 33 0.44 -4.01 14.59
N GLU A 34 -0.39 -5.04 14.76
CA GLU A 34 -0.27 -6.06 15.79
C GLU A 34 0.24 -7.39 15.21
N LEU A 35 0.91 -7.36 14.05
CA LEU A 35 1.47 -8.55 13.43
C LEU A 35 2.57 -9.13 14.33
N THR A 36 2.71 -10.46 14.29
CA THR A 36 3.63 -11.19 15.15
C THR A 36 4.84 -11.70 14.38
N ALA A 37 5.76 -12.37 15.08
CA ALA A 37 6.92 -13.04 14.48
C ALA A 37 6.54 -14.09 13.42
N GLN A 38 5.29 -14.56 13.41
CA GLN A 38 4.78 -15.55 12.47
C GLN A 38 4.57 -14.96 11.06
N GLU A 39 4.36 -13.65 10.98
CA GLU A 39 4.13 -12.91 9.74
C GLU A 39 5.40 -12.29 9.17
N VAL A 40 6.53 -12.36 9.87
CA VAL A 40 7.82 -11.86 9.38
C VAL A 40 8.20 -12.55 8.06
N ASP A 41 8.74 -11.77 7.13
CA ASP A 41 9.14 -12.16 5.77
C ASP A 41 8.00 -12.61 4.84
N LYS A 42 6.74 -12.53 5.31
CA LYS A 42 5.59 -12.70 4.43
C LYS A 42 5.47 -11.49 3.49
N LEU A 43 5.01 -11.79 2.27
CA LEU A 43 4.90 -10.84 1.17
C LEU A 43 3.45 -10.71 0.76
N ALA A 44 3.08 -9.50 0.37
CA ALA A 44 1.85 -9.24 -0.35
C ALA A 44 2.12 -8.27 -1.51
N SER A 45 1.36 -8.40 -2.59
CA SER A 45 1.32 -7.44 -3.69
C SER A 45 -0.09 -6.89 -3.80
N VAL A 46 -0.22 -5.58 -3.63
CA VAL A 46 -1.51 -4.88 -3.62
C VAL A 46 -1.66 -4.10 -4.90
N SER A 47 -2.70 -4.37 -5.67
CA SER A 47 -3.12 -3.54 -6.78
C SER A 47 -4.28 -2.66 -6.36
N PHE A 48 -4.16 -1.35 -6.50
CA PHE A 48 -5.19 -0.40 -6.08
C PHE A 48 -5.28 0.80 -7.03
N THR A 49 -6.39 1.51 -6.96
CA THR A 49 -6.58 2.84 -7.57
C THR A 49 -6.98 3.83 -6.48
N LEU A 50 -6.98 5.13 -6.79
CA LEU A 50 -7.68 6.09 -5.95
C LEU A 50 -9.02 6.47 -6.60
N ASN A 51 -10.05 6.75 -5.82
CA ASN A 51 -11.29 7.31 -6.35
C ASN A 51 -11.20 8.84 -6.48
N GLU A 52 -12.30 9.49 -6.88
CA GLU A 52 -12.36 10.96 -7.04
C GLU A 52 -12.15 11.73 -5.73
N ARG A 53 -12.34 11.07 -4.58
CA ARG A 53 -12.11 11.62 -3.23
C ARG A 53 -10.70 11.36 -2.70
N GLN A 54 -9.84 10.76 -3.53
CA GLN A 54 -8.50 10.29 -3.17
C GLN A 54 -8.52 9.23 -2.06
N GLU A 55 -9.56 8.40 -2.02
CA GLU A 55 -9.61 7.21 -1.18
C GLU A 55 -9.07 6.00 -1.96
N ILE A 56 -8.32 5.15 -1.28
CA ILE A 56 -7.80 3.90 -1.83
C ILE A 56 -8.96 2.94 -2.10
N VAL A 57 -8.98 2.37 -3.30
CA VAL A 57 -9.88 1.28 -3.70
C VAL A 57 -9.01 0.11 -4.14
N ILE A 58 -9.05 -0.98 -3.38
CA ILE A 58 -8.29 -2.18 -3.68
C ILE A 58 -8.92 -2.90 -4.87
N LEU A 59 -8.08 -3.27 -5.83
CA LEU A 59 -8.46 -4.06 -6.99
C LEU A 59 -8.12 -5.54 -6.78
N ALA A 60 -6.96 -5.83 -6.18
CA ALA A 60 -6.51 -7.18 -5.86
C ALA A 60 -5.43 -7.17 -4.77
N ILE A 61 -5.39 -8.25 -3.99
CA ILE A 61 -4.31 -8.56 -3.05
C ILE A 61 -3.80 -9.96 -3.36
N ASP A 62 -2.53 -10.07 -3.70
CA ASP A 62 -1.83 -11.34 -3.93
C ASP A 62 -0.91 -11.62 -2.73
N SER A 63 -1.21 -12.68 -1.96
CA SER A 63 -0.50 -13.09 -0.75
C SER A 63 -0.84 -14.54 -0.43
N ASP A 64 0.17 -15.34 -0.10
CA ASP A 64 0.00 -16.71 0.40
C ASP A 64 -0.38 -16.77 1.90
N ASN A 65 -0.45 -15.62 2.57
CA ASN A 65 -0.79 -15.50 3.98
C ASN A 65 -2.08 -14.67 4.16
N GLU A 66 -3.13 -15.32 4.67
CA GLU A 66 -4.44 -14.71 4.89
C GLU A 66 -4.43 -13.64 5.98
N VAL A 67 -3.58 -13.75 7.01
CA VAL A 67 -3.44 -12.73 8.05
C VAL A 67 -2.88 -11.44 7.46
N VAL A 68 -1.83 -11.55 6.64
CA VAL A 68 -1.24 -10.41 5.94
C VAL A 68 -2.22 -9.79 4.94
N LYS A 69 -2.97 -10.63 4.22
CA LYS A 69 -4.00 -10.18 3.29
C LYS A 69 -5.08 -9.36 3.99
N ALA A 70 -5.65 -9.89 5.07
CA ALA A 70 -6.67 -9.22 5.87
C ALA A 70 -6.15 -7.92 6.50
N PHE A 71 -4.94 -7.94 7.04
CA PHE A 71 -4.30 -6.76 7.61
C PHE A 71 -4.14 -5.64 6.58
N VAL A 72 -3.63 -5.96 5.38
CA VAL A 72 -3.43 -4.97 4.32
C VAL A 72 -4.78 -4.42 3.83
N GLU A 73 -5.80 -5.27 3.70
CA GLU A 73 -7.14 -4.84 3.32
C GLU A 73 -7.73 -3.86 4.34
N GLU A 74 -7.70 -4.20 5.63
CA GLU A 74 -8.20 -3.34 6.72
C GLU A 74 -7.48 -1.99 6.79
N ARG A 75 -6.16 -1.99 6.59
CA ARG A 75 -5.35 -0.79 6.72
C ARG A 75 -5.42 0.12 5.51
N LEU A 76 -5.78 -0.37 4.33
CA LEU A 76 -5.74 0.42 3.10
C LEU A 76 -7.12 0.72 2.52
N GLU A 77 -8.08 -0.21 2.55
CA GLU A 77 -9.38 -0.01 1.90
C GLU A 77 -10.10 1.24 2.44
N ALA A 78 -10.62 2.05 1.51
CA ALA A 78 -11.30 3.31 1.78
C ALA A 78 -10.48 4.37 2.56
N LYS A 79 -9.16 4.18 2.74
CA LYS A 79 -8.32 5.21 3.39
C LYS A 79 -8.03 6.36 2.45
N LYS A 80 -8.15 7.56 2.98
CA LYS A 80 -7.86 8.80 2.24
C LYS A 80 -6.36 9.09 2.24
N VAL A 81 -5.84 9.47 1.08
CA VAL A 81 -4.46 9.91 0.87
C VAL A 81 -4.46 11.25 0.12
N VAL A 82 -3.38 12.00 0.25
CA VAL A 82 -3.22 13.31 -0.40
C VAL A 82 -2.14 13.21 -1.46
N VAL A 83 -2.53 13.18 -2.72
CA VAL A 83 -1.59 13.12 -3.85
C VAL A 83 -1.76 14.37 -4.73
N GLN A 84 -0.69 15.15 -4.89
CA GLN A 84 -0.68 16.28 -5.82
C GLN A 84 -0.59 15.77 -7.27
N GLY A 85 -1.30 16.43 -8.20
CA GLY A 85 -1.25 16.05 -9.63
C GLY A 85 -1.88 14.68 -9.96
N TYR A 86 -2.72 14.15 -9.06
CA TYR A 86 -3.40 12.87 -9.26
C TYR A 86 -4.35 12.87 -10.48
N LYS A 87 -4.41 11.73 -11.18
CA LYS A 87 -5.42 11.44 -12.21
C LYS A 87 -6.22 10.21 -11.81
N ALA A 88 -7.55 10.36 -11.74
CA ALA A 88 -8.50 9.27 -11.55
C ALA A 88 -8.23 8.10 -12.50
N GLY A 89 -8.31 6.86 -11.99
CA GLY A 89 -8.20 5.64 -12.80
C GLY A 89 -6.78 5.13 -13.05
N ARG A 90 -5.74 5.69 -12.40
CA ARG A 90 -4.41 5.07 -12.39
C ARG A 90 -4.38 3.88 -11.43
N THR A 91 -3.96 2.73 -11.94
CA THR A 91 -3.64 1.57 -11.11
C THR A 91 -2.20 1.66 -10.61
N TYR A 92 -2.04 1.42 -9.32
CA TYR A 92 -0.77 1.32 -8.61
C TYR A 92 -0.56 -0.10 -8.12
N THR A 93 0.68 -0.57 -8.16
CA THR A 93 1.07 -1.84 -7.56
C THR A 93 2.05 -1.57 -6.43
N LEU A 94 1.74 -2.11 -5.25
CA LEU A 94 2.53 -1.98 -4.04
C LEU A 94 2.98 -3.35 -3.51
N PRO A 95 4.28 -3.66 -3.56
CA PRO A 95 4.83 -4.77 -2.81
C PRO A 95 4.99 -4.39 -1.33
N VAL A 96 4.40 -5.21 -0.46
CA VAL A 96 4.48 -5.12 1.00
C VAL A 96 5.27 -6.31 1.51
N ARG A 97 6.29 -6.05 2.34
CA ARG A 97 7.00 -7.08 3.09
C ARG A 97 6.92 -6.75 4.58
N ILE A 98 6.52 -7.74 5.36
CA ILE A 98 6.57 -7.65 6.82
C ILE A 98 8.02 -7.82 7.25
N ALA A 99 8.64 -6.74 7.74
CA ALA A 99 9.99 -6.78 8.26
C ALA A 99 9.98 -6.77 9.80
N ARG A 100 11.14 -7.13 10.37
CA ARG A 100 11.29 -7.36 11.81
C ARG A 100 11.33 -6.05 12.59
#